data_AF-K1TDW9-F1
#
_entry.id   AF-K1TDW9-F1
#
_cell.length_a   1.000
_cell.length_b   1.000
_cell.length_c   1.000
_cell.angle_alpha   90.00
_cell.angle_beta   90.00
_cell.angle_gamma   90.00
#
_symmetry.space_group_name_H-M   'P 1'
#
loop_
_entity.id
_entity.type
_entity.pdbx_description
1 polymer ?
#
loop_
_entity_poly.entity_id
_entity_poly.type
_entity_poly.pdbx_seq_one_letter_code
_entity_poly.pdbx_strand_id
1 'polypeptide(L)' 'HRKREFSELLPWDHLDYGVSRKFLENENKKAHENKTTPHCRIKCAGCGANKLNGGHCDARS' A
#
# COMPACT_ATOMS: atom_id res chain seq x y z
N HIS A 1 6.35 0.42 -23.92
CA HIS A 1 6.03 0.69 -22.50
C HIS A 1 7.28 0.41 -21.68
N ARG A 2 7.79 1.37 -20.88
CA ARG A 2 8.97 1.15 -20.02
C ARG A 2 8.53 0.63 -18.64
N LYS A 3 9.16 -0.43 -18.14
CA LYS A 3 9.01 -0.86 -16.74
C LYS A 3 9.87 0.06 -15.86
N ARG A 4 9.29 0.56 -14.78
CA ARG A 4 10.01 1.35 -13.76
C ARG A 4 10.36 0.43 -12.61
N GLU A 5 11.61 0.48 -12.18
CA GLU A 5 12.05 -0.25 -10.99
C GLU A 5 11.53 0.45 -9.73
N PHE A 6 11.23 -0.32 -8.68
CA PHE A 6 10.77 0.26 -7.42
C PHE A 6 11.83 1.10 -6.71
N SER A 7 13.11 1.00 -7.09
CA SER A 7 14.18 1.86 -6.59
C SER A 7 14.26 3.22 -7.28
N GLU A 8 13.55 3.43 -8.37
CA GLU A 8 13.53 4.71 -9.09
C GLU A 8 12.73 5.75 -8.30
N LEU A 9 13.23 6.99 -8.26
CA LEU A 9 12.47 8.12 -7.72
C LEU A 9 11.44 8.55 -8.77
N LEU A 10 10.18 8.55 -8.36
CA LEU A 10 9.05 8.94 -9.17
C LEU A 10 8.74 10.42 -8.93
N PRO A 11 8.23 11.14 -9.94
CA PRO A 11 7.85 12.54 -9.79
C PRO A 11 6.87 12.80 -8.64
N TRP A 12 6.09 11.80 -8.23
CA TRP A 12 5.10 11.88 -7.15
C TRP A 12 5.58 11.31 -5.81
N ASP A 13 6.85 10.89 -5.67
CA ASP A 13 7.36 10.31 -4.42
C ASP A 13 7.40 11.30 -3.24
N HIS A 14 7.33 12.61 -3.53
CA HIS A 14 7.24 13.66 -2.53
C HIS A 14 5.81 13.84 -1.97
N LEU A 15 4.82 13.13 -2.51
CA LEU A 15 3.43 13.22 -2.10
C LEU A 15 3.14 12.15 -1.03
N ASP A 16 2.67 12.59 0.13
CA ASP A 16 2.22 11.71 1.21
C ASP A 16 0.68 11.64 1.24
N TYR A 17 0.15 10.45 1.00
CA TYR A 17 -1.28 10.15 1.02
C TYR A 17 -1.69 9.36 2.27
N GLY A 18 -0.82 9.25 3.26
CA GLY A 18 -0.98 8.39 4.43
C GLY A 18 -0.79 6.90 4.13
N VAL A 19 -0.45 6.52 2.90
CA VAL A 19 -0.17 5.14 2.50
C VAL A 19 1.33 4.95 2.29
N SER A 20 1.88 3.88 2.84
CA SER A 20 3.32 3.60 2.72
C SER A 20 3.70 3.14 1.31
N ARG A 21 4.85 3.60 0.81
CA ARG A 21 5.45 3.14 -0.46
C ARG A 21 5.56 1.61 -0.51
N LYS A 22 6.06 0.99 0.57
CA LYS A 22 6.20 -0.46 0.69
C LYS A 22 4.88 -1.22 0.48
N PHE A 23 3.76 -0.66 0.93
CA PHE A 23 2.45 -1.24 0.67
C PHE A 23 2.11 -1.20 -0.82
N LEU A 24 2.28 -0.04 -1.49
CA LEU A 24 2.02 0.09 -2.93
C LEU A 24 2.88 -0.86 -3.78
N GLU A 25 4.16 -1.04 -3.42
CA GLU A 25 5.05 -2.00 -4.08
C GLU A 25 4.56 -3.43 -3.93
N ASN A 26 4.10 -3.81 -2.73
CA ASN A 26 3.56 -5.15 -2.47
C ASN A 26 2.22 -5.38 -3.20
N GLU A 27 1.34 -4.38 -3.23
CA GLU A 27 0.07 -4.47 -3.97
C GLU A 27 0.29 -4.58 -5.47
N ASN A 28 1.29 -3.86 -6.03
CA ASN A 28 1.67 -3.98 -7.43
C ASN A 28 2.14 -5.41 -7.77
N LYS A 29 2.99 -6.02 -6.92
CA LYS A 29 3.42 -7.42 -7.08
C LYS A 29 2.24 -8.39 -7.06
N LYS A 30 1.36 -8.27 -6.06
CA LYS A 30 0.14 -9.11 -5.96
C LYS A 30 -0.78 -8.96 -7.17
N ALA A 31 -0.94 -7.75 -7.69
CA ALA A 31 -1.75 -7.50 -8.88
C ALA A 31 -1.20 -8.24 -10.09
N HIS A 32 0.12 -8.26 -10.28
CA HIS A 32 0.77 -9.06 -11.32
C HIS A 32 0.65 -10.58 -11.10
N GLU A 33 0.48 -11.02 -9.86
CA GLU A 33 0.19 -12.41 -9.49
C GLU A 33 -1.31 -12.77 -9.55
N ASN A 34 -2.19 -11.84 -9.98
CA ASN A 34 -3.66 -11.98 -9.92
C ASN A 34 -4.21 -12.27 -8.51
N LYS A 35 -3.50 -11.83 -7.47
CA LYS A 35 -3.91 -11.98 -6.08
C LYS A 35 -4.59 -10.70 -5.60
N THR A 36 -5.73 -10.84 -4.96
CA THR A 36 -6.44 -9.74 -4.33
C THR A 36 -6.04 -9.60 -2.87
N THR A 37 -5.95 -8.35 -2.40
CA THR A 37 -5.83 -8.06 -0.98
C THR A 37 -7.22 -8.03 -0.37
N PRO A 38 -7.48 -8.80 0.71
CA PRO A 38 -8.78 -8.80 1.35
C PRO A 38 -9.11 -7.44 1.95
N HIS A 39 -10.40 -7.14 2.08
CA HIS A 39 -10.86 -5.90 2.66
C HIS A 39 -10.37 -5.77 4.12
N CYS A 40 -9.98 -4.55 4.54
CA CYS A 40 -9.53 -4.28 5.91
C CYS A 40 -10.46 -4.79 7.03
N ARG A 41 -11.78 -4.87 6.81
CA ARG A 41 -12.73 -5.40 7.81
C ARG A 41 -12.55 -6.90 8.09
N ILE A 42 -11.89 -7.62 7.19
CA ILE A 42 -11.57 -9.05 7.33
C ILE A 42 -10.18 -9.19 7.95
N LYS A 43 -9.19 -8.45 7.43
CA LYS A 43 -7.81 -8.48 7.90
C LYS A 43 -7.08 -7.18 7.54
N CYS A 44 -6.28 -6.64 8.45
CA CYS A 44 -5.47 -5.46 8.18
C CYS A 44 -4.49 -5.72 7.02
N ALA A 45 -4.52 -4.86 6.01
CA ALA A 45 -3.63 -4.95 4.85
C ALA A 45 -2.26 -4.29 5.09
N GLY A 46 -2.10 -3.53 6.18
CA GLY A 46 -0.85 -2.84 6.52
C GLY A 46 -0.54 -1.66 5.59
N CYS A 47 -1.55 -0.94 5.10
CA CYS A 47 -1.35 0.19 4.17
C CYS A 47 -0.61 1.38 4.79
N GLY A 48 -0.70 1.57 6.10
CA GLY A 48 -0.11 2.71 6.84
C GLY A 48 -1.08 3.87 7.09
N ALA A 49 -2.29 3.83 6.51
CA ALA A 49 -3.29 4.89 6.67
C ALA A 49 -3.83 5.01 8.10
N ASN A 50 -3.61 4.01 8.95
CA ASN A 50 -3.91 4.09 10.38
C ASN A 50 -3.22 5.27 11.08
N LYS A 51 -2.08 5.76 10.57
CA LYS A 51 -1.42 6.97 11.07
C LYS A 51 -2.32 8.21 11.01
N LEU A 52 -3.24 8.27 10.04
CA LEU A 52 -4.21 9.36 9.92
C LEU A 52 -5.28 9.30 11.02
N ASN A 53 -5.50 8.12 11.62
CA ASN A 53 -6.50 7.86 12.65
C ASN A 53 -5.86 7.66 14.04
N GLY A 54 -4.73 8.31 14.33
CA GLY A 54 -4.06 8.18 15.63
C GLY A 54 -3.37 6.82 15.85
N GLY A 55 -3.12 6.06 14.78
CA GLY A 55 -2.40 4.78 14.80
C GLY A 55 -3.30 3.54 14.81
N HIS A 56 -4.61 3.69 14.95
CA HIS A 56 -5.54 2.57 14.99
C HIS A 56 -6.09 2.19 13.60
N CYS A 57 -6.26 0.89 13.35
CA CYS A 57 -6.95 0.35 12.19
C CYS A 57 -8.08 -0.55 12.68
N ASP A 58 -9.32 -0.26 12.28
CA ASP A 58 -10.53 -1.00 12.68
C ASP A 58 -10.65 -2.38 12.01
N ALA A 59 -9.55 -2.93 11.53
CA ALA A 59 -9.51 -4.25 10.94
C ALA A 59 -9.77 -5.31 12.01
N ARG A 60 -10.60 -6.31 11.69
CA ARG A 60 -10.75 -7.47 12.56
C ARG A 60 -9.42 -8.24 12.61
N SER A 61 -9.02 -8.61 13.83
CA SER A 61 -7.76 -9.30 14.15
C SER A 61 -7.67 -10.66 13.46
#